data_AF-A0A161IUR7-F1
#
_entry.id   AF-A0A161IUR7-F1
#
_cell.length_a   1.000
_cell.length_b   1.000
_cell.length_c   1.000
_cell.angle_alpha   90.00
_cell.angle_beta   90.00
_cell.angle_gamma   90.00
#
_symmetry.space_group_name_H-M   'P 1'
#
loop_
_entity.id
_entity.type
_entity.pdbx_description
1 polymer ?
#
loop_
_entity_poly.entity_id
_entity_poly.type
_entity_poly.pdbx_seq_one_letter_code
_entity_poly.pdbx_strand_id
1 'polypeptide(L)'
;MLSACHKQDDAQKAAQQVQKVAKPTDPNDTKAWNAYLGQIVTANMQGMTADRPYAYLVPAGDDADSQAKYGRQLDAVQDVVARGVLPGNMLVFAGPSSTKTADFITAAFKDAKPGSFKDVIVLFIGDEADKQRVTDVLTPTAANIRFVAM
;
A
#
# COMPACT_ATOMS: atom_id res chain seq x y z
N MET A 1 7.01 21.96 -35.93
CA MET A 1 6.46 20.68 -35.45
C MET A 1 6.80 20.60 -33.96
N LEU A 2 5.82 20.77 -33.06
CA LEU A 2 5.08 19.66 -32.42
C LEU A 2 6.04 18.56 -31.94
N SER A 3 6.09 18.10 -30.69
CA SER A 3 5.31 18.31 -29.46
C SER A 3 6.02 17.50 -28.36
N ALA A 4 5.73 17.84 -27.09
CA ALA A 4 5.55 16.91 -25.97
C ALA A 4 6.71 15.99 -25.54
N CYS A 5 7.26 16.24 -24.35
CA CYS A 5 7.13 15.36 -23.17
C CYS A 5 8.06 15.86 -22.05
N HIS A 6 7.51 16.58 -21.09
CA HIS A 6 8.21 17.06 -19.90
C HIS A 6 7.33 16.83 -18.67
N LYS A 7 6.90 15.57 -18.46
CA LYS A 7 5.95 15.23 -17.38
C LYS A 7 6.03 13.78 -16.87
N GLN A 8 7.12 13.06 -17.13
CA GLN A 8 7.26 11.67 -16.69
C GLN A 8 8.39 11.43 -15.66
N ASP A 9 9.23 12.43 -15.39
CA ASP A 9 10.44 12.23 -14.57
C ASP A 9 10.23 12.36 -13.05
N ASP A 10 9.09 12.91 -12.59
CA ASP A 10 8.88 13.15 -11.15
C ASP A 10 8.39 11.90 -10.40
N ALA A 11 7.68 10.98 -11.09
CA ALA A 11 7.22 9.73 -10.49
C ALA A 11 8.35 8.68 -10.39
N GLN A 12 9.37 8.75 -11.25
CA GLN A 12 10.50 7.80 -11.25
C GLN A 12 11.59 8.15 -10.23
N LYS A 13 11.72 9.43 -9.85
CA LYS A 13 12.73 9.85 -8.86
C LYS A 13 12.36 9.48 -7.42
N ALA A 14 11.06 9.45 -7.09
CA ALA A 14 10.59 9.01 -5.77
C ALA A 14 10.81 7.50 -5.52
N ALA A 15 10.92 6.68 -6.59
CA ALA A 15 11.11 5.23 -6.48
C ALA A 15 12.57 4.79 -6.23
N GLN A 16 13.57 5.69 -6.35
CA GLN A 16 14.99 5.30 -6.37
C GLN A 16 15.81 5.65 -5.11
N GLN A 17 15.19 6.16 -4.05
CA GLN A 17 15.95 6.73 -2.91
C GLN A 17 15.47 6.23 -1.53
N VAL A 18 15.06 4.97 -1.39
CA VAL A 18 15.03 4.34 -0.05
C VAL A 18 16.34 3.58 0.15
N GLN A 19 17.20 4.11 1.00
CA GLN A 19 18.47 3.51 1.37
C GLN A 19 18.29 2.09 1.95
N LYS A 20 18.59 1.08 1.11
CA LYS A 20 19.41 -0.11 1.38
C LYS A 20 19.19 -0.92 2.68
N VAL A 21 17.99 -1.00 3.25
CA VAL A 21 17.66 -2.21 4.03
C VAL A 21 17.35 -3.32 3.04
N ALA A 22 18.08 -4.42 3.15
CA ALA A 22 17.86 -5.59 2.32
C ALA A 22 16.43 -6.12 2.56
N LYS A 23 15.71 -6.36 1.47
CA LYS A 23 14.42 -7.07 1.50
C LYS A 23 14.62 -8.39 2.26
N PRO A 24 13.81 -8.70 3.29
CA PRO A 24 13.93 -9.95 4.01
C PRO A 24 13.67 -11.14 3.08
N THR A 25 14.39 -12.24 3.31
CA THR A 25 14.25 -13.48 2.52
C THR A 25 13.32 -14.50 3.17
N ASP A 26 13.19 -14.49 4.50
CA ASP A 26 12.24 -15.33 5.22
C ASP A 26 10.88 -14.61 5.33
N PRO A 27 9.82 -15.11 4.69
CA PRO A 27 8.49 -14.51 4.80
C PRO A 27 7.91 -14.54 6.22
N ASN A 28 8.44 -15.37 7.13
CA ASN A 28 7.97 -15.49 8.50
C ASN A 28 8.78 -14.64 9.50
N ASP A 29 9.90 -14.03 9.09
CA ASP A 29 10.67 -13.13 9.95
C ASP A 29 9.97 -11.76 10.07
N THR A 30 8.94 -11.74 10.90
CA THR A 30 8.11 -10.56 11.15
C THR A 30 8.94 -9.37 11.63
N LYS A 31 10.05 -9.59 12.33
CA LYS A 31 10.92 -8.52 12.83
C LYS A 31 11.68 -7.86 11.66
N ALA A 32 12.27 -8.67 10.77
CA ALA A 32 12.96 -8.15 9.60
C ALA A 32 12.00 -7.42 8.65
N TRP A 33 10.79 -7.97 8.43
CA TRP A 33 9.75 -7.32 7.63
C TRP A 33 9.31 -5.98 8.21
N ASN A 34 9.05 -5.90 9.52
CA ASN A 34 8.70 -4.63 10.17
C ASN A 34 9.80 -3.59 10.06
N ALA A 35 11.08 -3.97 10.20
CA ALA A 35 12.20 -3.05 10.08
C ALA A 35 12.34 -2.51 8.64
N TYR A 36 12.29 -3.40 7.64
CA TYR A 36 12.36 -3.03 6.22
C TYR A 36 11.20 -2.12 5.80
N LEU A 37 9.96 -2.53 6.10
CA LEU A 37 8.77 -1.76 5.73
C LEU A 37 8.67 -0.44 6.51
N GLY A 38 9.07 -0.41 7.78
CA GLY A 38 9.04 0.80 8.59
C GLY A 38 9.90 1.93 8.00
N GLN A 39 11.05 1.60 7.40
CA GLN A 39 11.88 2.59 6.72
C GLN A 39 11.25 3.12 5.44
N ILE A 40 10.67 2.23 4.63
CA ILE A 40 9.95 2.62 3.41
C ILE A 40 8.78 3.55 3.77
N VAL A 41 7.99 3.19 4.78
CA VAL A 41 6.87 4.01 5.24
C VAL A 41 7.35 5.39 5.67
N THR A 42 8.37 5.47 6.51
CA THR A 42 8.92 6.74 7.01
C THR A 42 9.37 7.65 5.86
N ALA A 43 10.02 7.08 4.83
CA ALA A 43 10.45 7.82 3.65
C ALA A 43 9.28 8.31 2.75
N ASN A 44 8.07 7.77 2.93
CA ASN A 44 6.91 8.01 2.08
C ASN A 44 5.75 8.72 2.80
N MET A 45 5.98 9.29 3.99
CA MET A 45 4.95 10.02 4.77
C MET A 45 4.66 11.44 4.26
N GLN A 46 5.39 11.95 3.26
CA GLN A 46 5.18 13.31 2.74
C GLN A 46 3.72 13.55 2.37
N GLY A 47 3.13 14.68 2.79
CA GLY A 47 1.75 15.06 2.44
C GLY A 47 0.67 14.40 3.30
N MET A 48 1.04 13.49 4.20
CA MET A 48 0.19 13.07 5.29
C MET A 48 0.14 14.16 6.38
N THR A 49 -1.01 14.37 7.02
CA THR A 49 -1.19 15.35 8.10
C THR A 49 -1.62 14.72 9.43
N ALA A 50 -2.12 13.48 9.43
CA ALA A 50 -2.41 12.77 10.67
C ALA A 50 -1.14 12.34 11.42
N ASP A 51 -1.26 12.02 12.70
CA ASP A 51 -0.11 11.77 13.59
C ASP A 51 0.72 10.54 13.21
N ARG A 52 0.08 9.52 12.62
CA ARG A 52 0.74 8.25 12.24
C ARG A 52 0.00 7.51 11.12
N PRO A 53 0.72 6.82 10.22
CA PRO A 53 0.10 6.04 9.16
C PRO A 53 -0.58 4.80 9.75
N TYR A 54 -1.61 4.31 9.05
CA TYR A 54 -2.27 3.05 9.36
C TYR A 54 -1.69 1.95 8.47
N ALA A 55 -0.76 1.17 9.03
CA ALA A 55 -0.08 0.10 8.30
C ALA A 55 -0.77 -1.25 8.50
N TYR A 56 -1.06 -1.91 7.38
CA TYR A 56 -1.60 -3.26 7.30
C TYR A 56 -0.53 -4.18 6.73
N LEU A 57 0.06 -4.98 7.62
CA LEU A 57 0.99 -6.05 7.26
C LEU A 57 0.20 -7.31 6.92
N VAL A 58 0.12 -7.64 5.64
CA VAL A 58 -0.57 -8.83 5.14
C VAL A 58 0.29 -10.07 5.40
N PRO A 59 -0.21 -11.08 6.13
CA PRO A 59 0.57 -12.27 6.47
C PRO A 59 0.85 -13.11 5.21
N ALA A 60 2.04 -13.72 5.18
CA ALA A 60 2.43 -14.61 4.08
C ALA A 60 2.13 -16.09 4.33
N GLY A 61 1.99 -16.49 5.60
CA GLY A 61 1.71 -17.88 5.97
C GLY A 61 0.37 -18.38 5.45
N ASP A 62 0.28 -19.69 5.24
CA ASP A 62 -0.94 -20.40 4.84
C ASP A 62 -1.51 -21.30 5.96
N ASP A 63 -0.90 -21.25 7.14
CA ASP A 63 -1.42 -21.92 8.33
C ASP A 63 -2.72 -21.27 8.83
N ALA A 64 -3.45 -22.00 9.67
CA ALA A 64 -4.76 -21.58 10.16
C ALA A 64 -4.72 -20.24 10.92
N ASP A 65 -3.63 -19.94 11.64
CA ASP A 65 -3.52 -18.68 12.37
C ASP A 65 -3.25 -17.51 11.41
N SER A 66 -2.40 -17.69 10.41
CA SER A 66 -2.18 -16.71 9.34
C SER A 66 -3.46 -16.40 8.56
N GLN A 67 -4.24 -17.42 8.20
CA GLN A 67 -5.53 -17.26 7.51
C GLN A 67 -6.56 -16.53 8.39
N ALA A 68 -6.63 -16.88 9.68
CA ALA A 68 -7.52 -16.20 10.61
C ALA A 68 -7.12 -14.72 10.84
N LYS A 69 -5.82 -14.41 10.87
CA LYS A 69 -5.31 -13.03 10.93
C LYS A 69 -5.64 -12.25 9.67
N TYR A 70 -5.44 -12.86 8.50
CA TYR A 70 -5.80 -12.27 7.21
C TYR A 70 -7.29 -11.90 7.18
N GLY A 71 -8.18 -12.85 7.52
CA GLY A 71 -9.62 -12.64 7.51
C GLY A 71 -10.06 -11.50 8.43
N ARG A 72 -9.61 -11.52 9.70
CA ARG A 72 -9.95 -10.46 10.66
C ARG A 72 -9.47 -9.08 10.21
N GLN A 73 -8.27 -9.00 9.63
CA GLN A 73 -7.74 -7.74 9.11
C GLN A 73 -8.54 -7.27 7.90
N LEU A 74 -8.90 -8.18 6.99
CA LEU A 74 -9.70 -7.87 5.82
C LEU A 74 -11.06 -7.30 6.21
N ASP A 75 -11.77 -7.95 7.14
CA ASP A 75 -13.07 -7.49 7.64
C ASP A 75 -12.96 -6.07 8.24
N ALA A 76 -11.94 -5.84 9.08
CA ALA A 76 -11.71 -4.54 9.69
C ALA A 76 -11.41 -3.44 8.65
N VAL A 77 -10.64 -3.76 7.60
CA VAL A 77 -10.34 -2.80 6.52
C VAL A 77 -11.57 -2.55 5.66
N GLN A 78 -12.36 -3.58 5.35
CA GLN A 78 -13.61 -3.42 4.60
C GLN A 78 -14.57 -2.47 5.33
N ASP A 79 -14.72 -2.61 6.65
CA ASP A 79 -15.53 -1.70 7.46
C ASP A 79 -15.02 -0.25 7.41
N VAL A 80 -13.71 -0.04 7.45
CA VAL A 80 -13.11 1.29 7.32
C VAL A 80 -13.34 1.85 5.92
N VAL A 81 -13.11 1.06 4.87
CA VAL A 81 -13.26 1.46 3.48
C VAL A 81 -14.71 1.80 3.13
N ALA A 82 -15.67 1.01 3.61
CA ALA A 82 -17.10 1.26 3.41
C ALA A 82 -17.57 2.58 4.03
N ARG A 83 -16.96 2.99 5.15
CA ARG A 83 -17.21 4.28 5.81
C ARG A 83 -16.44 5.44 5.16
N GLY A 84 -15.41 5.15 4.39
CA GLY A 84 -14.47 6.14 3.86
C GLY A 84 -13.42 6.56 4.90
N VAL A 85 -12.38 7.23 4.43
CA VAL A 85 -11.25 7.65 5.26
C VAL A 85 -11.10 9.17 5.17
N LEU A 86 -10.83 9.81 6.31
CA LEU A 86 -10.70 11.26 6.37
C LEU A 86 -9.46 11.75 5.60
N PRO A 87 -9.53 12.91 4.92
CA PRO A 87 -8.39 13.57 4.28
C PRO A 87 -7.16 13.66 5.17
N GLY A 88 -5.96 13.57 4.56
CA GLY A 88 -4.68 13.70 5.27
C GLY A 88 -4.21 12.44 6.00
N ASN A 89 -5.02 11.38 6.00
CA ASN A 89 -4.61 10.06 6.48
C ASN A 89 -3.78 9.31 5.43
N MET A 90 -3.02 8.33 5.90
CA MET A 90 -2.24 7.42 5.07
C MET A 90 -2.56 5.98 5.45
N LEU A 91 -2.97 5.18 4.47
CA LEU A 91 -3.06 3.73 4.59
C LEU A 91 -1.86 3.10 3.90
N VAL A 92 -1.21 2.14 4.57
CA VAL A 92 -0.09 1.39 4.01
C VAL A 92 -0.49 -0.07 3.90
N PHE A 93 -0.31 -0.66 2.73
CA PHE A 93 -0.52 -2.08 2.49
C PHE A 93 0.79 -2.69 2.02
N ALA A 94 1.28 -3.68 2.77
CA ALA A 94 2.54 -4.34 2.51
C ALA A 94 2.53 -5.76 3.08
N GLY A 95 3.41 -6.62 2.61
CA GLY A 95 3.57 -7.96 3.13
C GLY A 95 4.67 -8.73 2.42
N PRO A 96 5.07 -9.90 2.94
CA PRO A 96 6.14 -10.69 2.33
C PRO A 96 5.78 -11.22 0.94
N SER A 97 4.48 -11.35 0.65
CA SER A 97 3.97 -11.71 -0.67
C SER A 97 3.23 -10.52 -1.27
N SER A 98 3.79 -9.94 -2.34
CA SER A 98 3.14 -8.87 -3.11
C SER A 98 1.77 -9.32 -3.63
N THR A 99 1.68 -10.54 -4.17
CA THR A 99 0.45 -11.05 -4.77
C THR A 99 -0.70 -11.12 -3.76
N LYS A 100 -0.49 -11.76 -2.61
CA LYS A 100 -1.44 -11.77 -1.48
C LYS A 100 -1.80 -10.36 -0.99
N THR A 101 -0.85 -9.42 -0.98
CA THR A 101 -1.11 -8.04 -0.55
C THR A 101 -2.05 -7.32 -1.54
N ALA A 102 -1.83 -7.50 -2.83
CA ALA A 102 -2.68 -6.91 -3.84
C ALA A 102 -4.05 -7.61 -3.96
N ASP A 103 -4.15 -8.91 -3.65
CA ASP A 103 -5.44 -9.60 -3.48
C ASP A 103 -6.20 -9.05 -2.27
N PHE A 104 -5.49 -8.80 -1.17
CA PHE A 104 -6.06 -8.15 0.02
C PHE A 104 -6.62 -6.76 -0.32
N ILE A 105 -5.86 -5.92 -1.02
CA ILE A 105 -6.33 -4.58 -1.44
C ILE A 105 -7.57 -4.72 -2.34
N THR A 106 -7.53 -5.63 -3.32
CA THR A 106 -8.67 -5.87 -4.23
C THR A 106 -9.94 -6.24 -3.45
N ALA A 107 -9.82 -7.14 -2.49
CA ALA A 107 -10.94 -7.56 -1.66
C ALA A 107 -11.41 -6.47 -0.69
N ALA A 108 -10.48 -5.71 -0.11
CA ALA A 108 -10.76 -4.65 0.86
C ALA A 108 -11.49 -3.46 0.23
N PHE A 109 -11.16 -3.13 -1.03
CA PHE A 109 -11.69 -1.96 -1.73
C PHE A 109 -12.87 -2.26 -2.66
N LYS A 110 -13.36 -3.50 -2.71
CA LYS A 110 -14.46 -3.90 -3.60
C LYS A 110 -15.72 -3.03 -3.47
N ASP A 111 -16.02 -2.56 -2.26
CA ASP A 111 -17.20 -1.73 -1.95
C ASP A 111 -16.84 -0.27 -1.63
N ALA A 112 -15.63 0.17 -2.00
CA ALA A 112 -15.19 1.54 -1.79
C ALA A 112 -16.04 2.51 -2.61
N LYS A 113 -16.59 3.53 -1.96
CA LYS A 113 -17.40 4.55 -2.65
C LYS A 113 -16.50 5.45 -3.51
N PRO A 114 -16.92 5.85 -4.72
CA PRO A 114 -16.16 6.78 -5.53
C PRO A 114 -15.86 8.08 -4.76
N GLY A 115 -14.62 8.55 -4.83
CA GLY A 115 -14.17 9.78 -4.15
C GLY A 115 -14.07 9.72 -2.63
N SER A 116 -14.33 8.57 -1.98
CA SER A 116 -14.32 8.44 -0.52
C SER A 116 -12.93 8.52 0.14
N PHE A 117 -11.88 8.63 -0.67
CA PHE A 117 -10.49 8.72 -0.25
C PHE A 117 -9.80 9.98 -0.79
N LYS A 118 -10.56 11.01 -1.16
CA LYS A 118 -9.99 12.28 -1.58
C LYS A 118 -9.00 12.79 -0.52
N ASP A 119 -7.79 13.14 -0.98
CA ASP A 119 -6.68 13.61 -0.15
C ASP A 119 -6.17 12.58 0.89
N VAL A 120 -6.54 11.31 0.74
CA VAL A 120 -5.96 10.17 1.49
C VAL A 120 -4.83 9.58 0.67
N ILE A 121 -3.72 9.26 1.32
CA ILE A 121 -2.61 8.54 0.68
C ILE A 121 -2.84 7.04 0.86
N VAL A 122 -2.82 6.28 -0.24
CA VAL A 122 -2.79 4.82 -0.19
C VAL A 122 -1.44 4.37 -0.74
N LEU A 123 -0.56 3.89 0.15
CA LEU A 123 0.75 3.37 -0.21
C LEU A 123 0.69 1.85 -0.32
N PHE A 124 0.97 1.35 -1.51
CA PHE A 124 1.21 -0.06 -1.79
C PHE A 124 2.71 -0.32 -1.90
N ILE A 125 3.24 -1.21 -1.07
CA ILE A 125 4.62 -1.69 -1.13
C ILE A 125 4.56 -3.11 -1.67
N GLY A 126 5.01 -3.31 -2.90
CA GLY A 126 4.82 -4.56 -3.64
C GLY A 126 5.76 -4.72 -4.84
N ASP A 127 5.58 -5.78 -5.61
CA ASP A 127 6.30 -6.01 -6.85
C ASP A 127 5.63 -5.27 -8.03
N GLU A 128 6.40 -4.89 -9.05
CA GLU A 128 5.87 -4.11 -10.19
C GLU A 128 4.75 -4.84 -10.94
N ALA A 129 4.78 -6.18 -10.96
CA ALA A 129 3.76 -7.00 -11.60
C ALA A 129 2.34 -6.78 -11.02
N ASP A 130 2.24 -6.36 -9.75
CA ASP A 130 0.98 -6.12 -9.06
C ASP A 130 0.54 -4.65 -9.06
N LYS A 131 1.41 -3.74 -9.52
CA LYS A 131 1.16 -2.29 -9.46
C LYS A 131 -0.10 -1.89 -10.23
N GLN A 132 -0.24 -2.36 -11.47
CA GLN A 132 -1.33 -1.92 -12.35
C GLN A 132 -2.68 -2.33 -11.77
N ARG A 133 -2.83 -3.60 -11.36
CA ARG A 133 -4.08 -4.11 -10.79
C ARG A 133 -4.49 -3.38 -9.51
N VAL A 134 -3.52 -3.05 -8.63
CA VAL A 134 -3.80 -2.27 -7.42
C VAL A 134 -4.21 -0.84 -7.77
N THR A 135 -3.54 -0.22 -8.74
CA THR A 135 -3.86 1.13 -9.19
C THR A 135 -5.28 1.21 -9.75
N ASP A 136 -5.69 0.23 -10.55
CA ASP A 136 -7.02 0.18 -11.15
C ASP A 136 -8.13 0.06 -10.09
N VAL A 137 -7.92 -0.78 -9.07
CA VAL A 137 -8.84 -0.93 -7.92
C VAL A 137 -8.99 0.38 -7.14
N LEU A 138 -7.90 1.11 -6.92
CA LEU A 138 -7.88 2.28 -6.07
C LEU A 138 -8.33 3.56 -6.79
N THR A 139 -8.20 3.63 -8.11
CA THR A 139 -8.48 4.84 -8.91
C THR A 139 -9.88 5.44 -8.65
N PRO A 140 -10.98 4.64 -8.58
CA PRO A 140 -12.32 5.19 -8.32
C PRO A 140 -12.45 5.93 -6.99
N THR A 141 -11.61 5.60 -6.00
CA THR A 141 -11.66 6.19 -4.65
C THR A 141 -11.15 7.64 -4.59
N ALA A 142 -10.48 8.11 -5.64
CA ALA A 142 -9.75 9.38 -5.69
C ALA A 142 -8.63 9.52 -4.66
N ALA A 143 -8.09 8.41 -4.16
CA ALA A 143 -6.89 8.40 -3.33
C ALA A 143 -5.65 8.89 -4.07
N ASN A 144 -4.70 9.45 -3.31
CA ASN A 144 -3.33 9.66 -3.74
C ASN A 144 -2.59 8.31 -3.67
N ILE A 145 -2.61 7.56 -4.77
CA ILE A 145 -2.00 6.23 -4.87
C ILE A 145 -0.48 6.39 -4.94
N ARG A 146 0.25 5.69 -4.07
CA ARG A 146 1.71 5.58 -4.08
C ARG A 146 2.13 4.14 -4.19
N PHE A 147 3.15 3.89 -5.00
CA PHE A 147 3.73 2.58 -5.17
C PHE A 147 5.21 2.62 -4.85
N VAL A 148 5.69 1.64 -4.09
CA VAL A 148 7.11 1.40 -3.87
C VAL A 148 7.40 -0.05 -4.20
N ALA A 149 8.41 -0.26 -5.06
CA ALA A 149 8.87 -1.59 -5.44
C ALA A 149 9.64 -2.26 -4.28
N MET A 150 9.44 -3.56 -4.09
CA MET A 150 10.09 -4.36 -3.04
C MET A 150 11.34 -5.10 -3.50
#